data_AF-A0AAN6IJQ9-F1
#
_entry.id   AF-A0AAN6IJQ9-F1
#
_cell.length_a   1.000
_cell.length_b   1.000
_cell.length_c   1.000
_cell.angle_alpha   90.00
_cell.angle_beta   90.00
_cell.angle_gamma   90.00
#
_symmetry.space_group_name_H-M   'P 1'
#
loop_
_entity.id
_entity.type
_entity.pdbx_description
1 polymer ?
#
loop_
_entity_poly.entity_id
_entity_poly.type
_entity_poly.pdbx_seq_one_letter_code
_entity_poly.pdbx_strand_id
1 'polypeptide(L)'
;MSLKRKHASAKDDKSTVERVHKLEANVLNSHQNLNDIVEIYTIAQSTNAEAAFTAVNSLGRIYSAMWTKGLLKRTKGPQQDAAAAKVSEWLRDNYRQYTDLLRSMLGHREAPIQVTSLRLYLQMMDKEGQALGRAANNYVFPNDSYLEIIETVLNSDATSEHLVRTLVDSYLNSYDDLRLYFYRNVAKLASPDYDPFKNRGNKGARKNTVSDTFVRHAFAVMNQIRTVFSADSDASLWIAMPKTCGNEPDVVRAAAHTRAFSEAWLALMRLPLTADIYKQILLTMHKRIVPYMADAKSLMDFLSSSYEIGGSVSLLALNGLFTLMTEHNLNYPNFYEKLYALLDRNVFHVKYRARFFRLLETFLGSSHLPAYLVAAFAKRLARLALFAPPAGAVTAIPLIYNLLKAHPSCM
;
A
#
# COMPACT_ATOMS: atom_id res chain seq x y z
N MET A 1 -31.70 35.70 10.94
CA MET A 1 -31.83 34.48 11.78
C MET A 1 -30.70 33.45 11.58
N SER A 2 -30.09 33.32 10.39
CA SER A 2 -29.02 32.33 10.13
C SER A 2 -27.71 32.57 10.92
N LEU A 3 -27.30 33.84 11.10
CA LEU A 3 -26.08 34.19 11.85
C LEU A 3 -26.18 33.94 13.37
N LYS A 4 -27.37 34.15 13.98
CA LYS A 4 -27.61 33.86 15.41
C LYS A 4 -27.59 32.35 15.72
N ARG A 5 -28.04 31.50 14.78
CA ARG A 5 -27.98 30.03 14.93
C ARG A 5 -26.55 29.48 14.86
N LYS A 6 -25.72 30.00 13.94
CA LYS A 6 -24.28 29.64 13.88
C LYS A 6 -23.51 30.06 15.14
N HIS A 7 -23.84 31.23 15.71
CA HIS A 7 -23.17 31.72 16.91
C HIS A 7 -23.62 31.00 18.20
N ALA A 8 -24.85 30.48 18.25
CA ALA A 8 -25.32 29.64 19.34
C ALA A 8 -24.70 28.23 19.30
N SER A 9 -24.60 27.61 18.11
CA SER A 9 -23.89 26.34 17.91
C SER A 9 -22.44 26.43 18.38
N ALA A 10 -21.68 27.42 17.90
CA ALA A 10 -20.26 27.58 18.26
C ALA A 10 -20.00 27.83 19.76
N LYS A 11 -21.01 28.30 20.52
CA LYS A 11 -20.92 28.53 21.96
C LYS A 11 -21.21 27.25 22.76
N ASP A 12 -22.10 26.41 22.27
CA ASP A 12 -22.34 25.04 22.77
C ASP A 12 -21.19 24.08 22.40
N ASP A 13 -20.58 24.30 21.23
CA ASP A 13 -19.44 23.52 20.76
C ASP A 13 -18.19 23.78 21.62
N LYS A 14 -17.98 25.03 22.09
CA LYS A 14 -16.93 25.33 23.09
C LYS A 14 -17.24 24.76 24.47
N SER A 15 -18.50 24.79 24.92
CA SER A 15 -18.89 24.30 26.25
C SER A 15 -18.73 22.77 26.36
N THR A 16 -19.00 22.05 25.27
CA THR A 16 -18.82 20.59 25.17
C THR A 16 -17.34 20.20 25.12
N VAL A 17 -16.50 20.93 24.41
CA VAL A 17 -15.03 20.71 24.39
C VAL A 17 -14.40 20.93 25.77
N GLU A 18 -14.79 21.99 26.49
CA GLU A 18 -14.32 22.24 27.86
C GLU A 18 -14.78 21.15 28.84
N ARG A 19 -15.98 20.60 28.63
CA ARG A 19 -16.50 19.47 29.41
C ARG A 19 -15.69 18.19 29.18
N VAL A 20 -15.31 17.90 27.92
CA VAL A 20 -14.44 16.76 27.59
C VAL A 20 -13.09 16.85 28.31
N HIS A 21 -12.46 18.02 28.35
CA HIS A 21 -11.18 18.20 29.05
C HIS A 21 -11.29 18.06 30.58
N LYS A 22 -12.42 18.48 31.17
CA LYS A 22 -12.67 18.26 32.60
C LYS A 22 -12.85 16.77 32.91
N LEU A 23 -13.59 16.05 32.08
CA LEU A 23 -13.77 14.60 32.20
C LEU A 23 -12.43 13.85 32.01
N GLU A 24 -11.60 14.29 31.05
CA GLU A 24 -10.23 13.77 30.84
C GLU A 24 -9.38 13.89 32.11
N ALA A 25 -9.36 15.08 32.72
CA ALA A 25 -8.61 15.33 33.96
C ALA A 25 -9.14 14.48 35.13
N ASN A 26 -10.46 14.28 35.21
CA ASN A 26 -11.09 13.49 36.26
C ASN A 26 -10.71 12.00 36.17
N VAL A 27 -10.69 11.43 34.96
CA VAL A 27 -10.31 10.02 34.73
C VAL A 27 -8.82 9.78 34.99
N LEU A 28 -7.97 10.76 34.67
CA LEU A 28 -6.52 10.63 34.91
C LEU A 28 -6.17 10.72 36.41
N ASN A 29 -6.91 11.52 37.18
CA ASN A 29 -6.65 11.81 38.59
C ASN A 29 -7.32 10.82 39.57
N SER A 30 -8.46 10.22 39.23
CA SER A 30 -9.18 9.31 40.13
C SER A 30 -9.56 7.99 39.48
N HIS A 31 -9.14 6.88 40.11
CA HIS A 31 -9.52 5.52 39.70
C HIS A 31 -11.02 5.22 39.85
N GLN A 32 -11.79 6.08 40.51
CA GLN A 32 -13.23 5.90 40.77
C GLN A 32 -14.13 6.44 39.65
N ASN A 33 -13.63 7.29 38.75
CA ASN A 33 -14.45 7.98 37.75
C ASN A 33 -14.41 7.31 36.36
N LEU A 34 -14.23 5.99 36.31
CA LEU A 34 -14.18 5.22 35.06
C LEU A 34 -15.44 5.41 34.19
N ASN A 35 -16.59 5.73 34.79
CA ASN A 35 -17.84 5.99 34.08
C ASN A 35 -17.76 7.21 33.14
N ASP A 36 -16.87 8.16 33.41
CA ASP A 36 -16.67 9.34 32.56
C ASP A 36 -16.16 8.96 31.15
N ILE A 37 -15.55 7.77 30.99
CA ILE A 37 -15.13 7.24 29.68
C ILE A 37 -16.35 6.98 28.79
N VAL A 38 -17.44 6.50 29.37
CA VAL A 38 -18.68 6.24 28.64
C VAL A 38 -19.30 7.56 28.19
N GLU A 39 -19.28 8.60 29.04
CA GLU A 39 -19.73 9.94 28.65
C GLU A 39 -18.89 10.50 27.50
N ILE A 40 -17.56 10.43 27.58
CA ILE A 40 -16.69 10.89 26.49
C ILE A 40 -16.96 10.10 25.20
N TYR A 41 -17.25 8.80 25.30
CA TYR A 41 -17.61 7.97 24.15
C TYR A 41 -18.93 8.42 23.49
N THR A 42 -19.96 8.74 24.28
CA THR A 42 -21.21 9.30 23.73
C THR A 42 -21.00 10.64 23.04
N ILE A 43 -20.11 11.48 23.56
CA ILE A 43 -19.72 12.76 22.94
C ILE A 43 -18.95 12.50 21.65
N ALA A 44 -18.09 11.47 21.62
CA ALA A 44 -17.31 11.11 20.44
C ALA A 44 -18.17 10.58 19.27
N GLN A 45 -19.35 10.02 19.56
CA GLN A 45 -20.34 9.60 18.55
C GLN A 45 -21.31 10.72 18.13
N SER A 46 -21.21 11.91 18.72
CA SER A 46 -22.11 13.03 18.42
C SER A 46 -21.83 13.64 17.04
N THR A 47 -22.83 14.31 16.47
CA THR A 47 -22.79 14.88 15.10
C THR A 47 -21.83 16.06 14.93
N ASN A 48 -21.25 16.57 16.03
CA ASN A 48 -20.32 17.70 15.97
C ASN A 48 -18.88 17.23 15.75
N ALA A 49 -18.29 17.59 14.60
CA ALA A 49 -16.94 17.22 14.21
C ALA A 49 -15.85 17.72 15.18
N GLU A 50 -15.98 18.92 15.76
CA GLU A 50 -14.97 19.45 16.69
C GLU A 50 -15.03 18.78 18.06
N ALA A 51 -16.24 18.55 18.58
CA ALA A 51 -16.45 17.82 19.84
C ALA A 51 -16.04 16.35 19.70
N ALA A 52 -16.35 15.70 18.56
CA ALA A 52 -15.92 14.34 18.28
C ALA A 52 -14.39 14.25 18.16
N PHE A 53 -13.75 15.21 17.49
CA PHE A 53 -12.29 15.28 17.36
C PHE A 53 -11.58 15.42 18.71
N THR A 54 -12.08 16.31 19.57
CA THR A 54 -11.49 16.53 20.91
C THR A 54 -11.75 15.34 21.83
N ALA A 55 -12.95 14.75 21.79
CA ALA A 55 -13.29 13.54 22.53
C ALA A 55 -12.38 12.36 22.14
N VAL A 56 -12.17 12.11 20.84
CA VAL A 56 -11.29 11.04 20.35
C VAL A 56 -9.84 11.25 20.82
N ASN A 57 -9.32 12.48 20.76
CA ASN A 57 -7.98 12.78 21.27
C ASN A 57 -7.86 12.57 22.78
N SER A 58 -8.86 12.98 23.56
CA SER A 58 -8.88 12.80 25.01
C SER A 58 -8.92 11.33 25.40
N LEU A 59 -9.74 10.51 24.73
CA LEU A 59 -9.77 9.05 24.89
C LEU A 59 -8.41 8.44 24.56
N GLY A 60 -7.75 8.87 23.48
CA GLY A 60 -6.40 8.42 23.13
C GLY A 60 -5.37 8.68 24.23
N ARG A 61 -5.44 9.83 24.91
CA ARG A 61 -4.57 10.15 26.05
C ARG A 61 -4.89 9.32 27.29
N ILE A 62 -6.17 9.12 27.59
CA ILE A 62 -6.63 8.27 28.69
C ILE A 62 -6.13 6.83 28.48
N TYR A 63 -6.38 6.23 27.32
CA TYR A 63 -5.92 4.87 27.04
C TYR A 63 -4.39 4.76 26.98
N SER A 64 -3.68 5.78 26.48
CA SER A 64 -2.22 5.83 26.55
C SER A 64 -1.72 5.76 28.01
N ALA A 65 -2.33 6.54 28.91
CA ALA A 65 -2.00 6.53 30.33
C ALA A 65 -2.37 5.20 31.01
N MET A 66 -3.44 4.55 30.57
CA MET A 66 -3.82 3.22 31.08
C MET A 66 -2.85 2.12 30.65
N TRP A 67 -2.33 2.19 29.43
CA TRP A 67 -1.29 1.29 28.94
C TRP A 67 0.02 1.45 29.72
N THR A 68 0.44 2.68 30.04
CA THR A 68 1.65 2.90 30.86
C THR A 68 1.47 2.42 32.29
N LYS A 69 0.26 2.57 32.87
CA LYS A 69 -0.10 2.02 34.19
C LYS A 69 -0.26 0.48 34.20
N GLY A 70 -0.30 -0.17 33.03
CA GLY A 70 -0.35 -1.64 32.91
C GLY A 70 -1.70 -2.27 33.24
N LEU A 71 -2.77 -1.47 33.38
CA LEU A 71 -4.12 -1.91 33.77
C LEU A 71 -4.81 -2.79 32.72
N LEU A 72 -4.37 -2.74 31.46
CA LEU A 72 -4.92 -3.49 30.33
C LEU A 72 -4.28 -4.88 30.14
N LYS A 73 -3.19 -5.21 30.87
CA LYS A 73 -2.48 -6.51 30.75
C LYS A 73 -3.38 -7.66 31.17
N ARG A 74 -3.37 -8.77 30.42
CA ARG A 74 -3.99 -10.05 30.83
C ARG A 74 -3.25 -10.59 32.04
N THR A 75 -3.90 -10.54 33.21
CA THR A 75 -3.43 -11.22 34.42
C THR A 75 -3.52 -12.73 34.20
N LYS A 76 -2.38 -13.37 33.90
CA LYS A 76 -2.22 -14.82 33.91
C LYS A 76 -1.74 -15.23 35.30
N GLY A 77 -2.63 -15.25 36.29
CA GLY A 77 -2.30 -15.66 37.66
C GLY A 77 -3.57 -16.03 38.43
N PRO A 78 -3.48 -16.90 39.46
CA PRO A 78 -4.62 -17.33 40.24
C PRO A 78 -5.32 -16.11 40.85
N GLN A 79 -6.64 -16.07 40.70
CA GLN A 79 -7.53 -15.00 41.16
C GLN A 79 -7.27 -14.66 42.63
N GLN A 80 -6.52 -13.58 42.89
CA GLN A 80 -6.50 -12.97 44.21
C GLN A 80 -7.52 -11.83 44.34
N ASP A 81 -7.97 -11.21 43.24
CA ASP A 81 -9.02 -10.18 43.26
C ASP A 81 -9.98 -10.29 42.06
N ALA A 82 -11.14 -10.92 42.25
CA ALA A 82 -12.17 -11.05 41.21
C ALA A 82 -12.72 -9.70 40.73
N ALA A 83 -12.71 -8.66 41.58
CA ALA A 83 -13.14 -7.31 41.24
C ALA A 83 -12.15 -6.61 40.28
N ALA A 84 -10.83 -6.70 40.55
CA ALA A 84 -9.81 -6.12 39.68
C ALA A 84 -9.77 -6.80 38.30
N ALA A 85 -10.01 -8.11 38.26
CA ALA A 85 -10.14 -8.85 37.00
C ALA A 85 -11.32 -8.35 36.16
N LYS A 86 -12.51 -8.17 36.75
CA LYS A 86 -13.70 -7.61 36.07
C LYS A 86 -13.47 -6.19 35.56
N VAL A 87 -12.80 -5.33 36.33
CA VAL A 87 -12.44 -3.97 35.89
C VAL A 87 -11.48 -4.02 34.70
N SER A 88 -10.51 -4.93 34.71
CA SER A 88 -9.58 -5.10 33.58
C SER A 88 -10.26 -5.63 32.31
N GLU A 89 -11.28 -6.48 32.47
CA GLU A 89 -12.10 -7.01 31.36
C GLU A 89 -12.97 -5.91 30.76
N TRP A 90 -13.68 -5.16 31.60
CA TRP A 90 -14.46 -3.99 31.19
C TRP A 90 -13.61 -2.93 30.48
N LEU A 91 -12.40 -2.66 30.98
CA LEU A 91 -11.46 -1.74 30.33
C LEU A 91 -11.02 -2.22 28.93
N ARG A 92 -10.84 -3.53 28.74
CA ARG A 92 -10.52 -4.08 27.41
C ARG A 92 -11.69 -4.00 26.46
N ASP A 93 -12.90 -4.22 26.94
CA ASP A 93 -14.10 -4.09 26.10
C ASP A 93 -14.33 -2.63 25.70
N ASN A 94 -14.07 -1.67 26.59
CA ASN A 94 -14.10 -0.26 26.23
C ASN A 94 -12.97 0.13 25.28
N TYR A 95 -11.77 -0.42 25.45
CA TYR A 95 -10.67 -0.21 24.50
C TYR A 95 -11.03 -0.75 23.10
N ARG A 96 -11.70 -1.92 23.01
CA ARG A 96 -12.24 -2.43 21.75
C ARG A 96 -13.27 -1.50 21.12
N GLN A 97 -14.19 -0.97 21.93
CA GLN A 97 -15.16 0.04 21.47
C GLN A 97 -14.46 1.30 20.97
N TYR A 98 -13.37 1.72 21.61
CA TYR A 98 -12.56 2.85 21.17
C TYR A 98 -11.80 2.56 19.86
N THR A 99 -11.24 1.37 19.68
CA THR A 99 -10.61 0.98 18.41
C THR A 99 -11.64 0.87 17.28
N ASP A 100 -12.84 0.38 17.56
CA ASP A 100 -13.95 0.36 16.60
C ASP A 100 -14.42 1.78 16.24
N LEU A 101 -14.43 2.70 17.22
CA LEU A 101 -14.70 4.11 16.96
C LEU A 101 -13.61 4.73 16.08
N LEU A 102 -12.33 4.51 16.38
CA LEU A 102 -11.22 4.98 15.53
C LEU A 102 -11.36 4.45 14.11
N ARG A 103 -11.77 3.19 13.95
CA ARG A 103 -12.06 2.59 12.65
C ARG A 103 -13.18 3.32 11.91
N SER A 104 -14.29 3.63 12.59
CA SER A 104 -15.38 4.41 11.98
C SER A 104 -14.93 5.82 11.56
N MET A 105 -14.04 6.44 12.34
CA MET A 105 -13.52 7.77 12.07
C MET A 105 -12.47 7.82 10.94
N LEU A 106 -11.79 6.70 10.66
CA LEU A 106 -10.94 6.56 9.46
C LEU A 106 -11.76 6.65 8.16
N GLY A 107 -13.05 6.30 8.21
CA GLY A 107 -14.00 6.48 7.09
C GLY A 107 -14.67 7.84 7.04
N HIS A 108 -14.32 8.79 7.91
CA HIS A 108 -15.00 10.09 7.98
C HIS A 108 -14.72 10.95 6.73
N ARG A 109 -15.60 11.91 6.41
CA ARG A 109 -15.45 12.76 5.20
C ARG A 109 -14.28 13.74 5.26
N GLU A 110 -13.81 14.08 6.46
CA GLU A 110 -12.81 15.12 6.69
C GLU A 110 -11.41 14.53 6.87
N ALA A 111 -10.47 14.97 6.03
CA ALA A 111 -9.09 14.51 6.05
C ALA A 111 -8.35 14.71 7.40
N PRO A 112 -8.51 15.83 8.13
CA PRO A 112 -7.83 16.01 9.43
C PRO A 112 -8.24 14.98 10.48
N ILE A 113 -9.51 14.58 10.48
CA ILE A 113 -10.06 13.57 11.39
C ILE A 113 -9.45 12.21 11.02
N GLN A 114 -9.48 11.83 9.75
CA GLN A 114 -8.87 10.57 9.29
C GLN A 114 -7.39 10.46 9.69
N VAL A 115 -6.61 11.52 9.45
CA VAL A 115 -5.17 11.54 9.76
C VAL A 115 -4.93 11.43 11.26
N THR A 116 -5.72 12.13 12.07
CA THR A 116 -5.59 12.06 13.53
C THR A 116 -5.99 10.70 14.07
N SER A 117 -7.09 10.13 13.56
CA SER A 117 -7.52 8.77 13.90
C SER A 117 -6.45 7.74 13.56
N LEU A 118 -5.81 7.84 12.38
CA LEU A 118 -4.69 6.97 12.01
C LEU A 118 -3.52 7.10 13.00
N ARG A 119 -3.11 8.33 13.32
CA ARG A 119 -2.00 8.59 14.25
C ARG A 119 -2.29 8.02 15.64
N LEU A 120 -3.50 8.24 16.15
CA LEU A 120 -3.92 7.72 17.45
C LEU A 120 -4.00 6.19 17.45
N TYR A 121 -4.54 5.57 16.40
CA TYR A 121 -4.63 4.12 16.30
C TYR A 121 -3.23 3.49 16.24
N LEU A 122 -2.33 4.03 15.42
CA LEU A 122 -0.93 3.59 15.40
C LEU A 122 -0.27 3.83 16.76
N GLN A 123 -0.44 4.97 17.40
CA GLN A 123 0.11 5.19 18.74
C GLN A 123 -0.40 4.15 19.77
N MET A 124 -1.69 3.77 19.71
CA MET A 124 -2.22 2.73 20.59
C MET A 124 -1.61 1.36 20.28
N MET A 125 -1.43 1.06 18.99
CA MET A 125 -0.81 -0.18 18.52
C MET A 125 0.66 -0.28 18.95
N ASP A 126 1.40 0.83 19.04
CA ASP A 126 2.78 0.85 19.56
C ASP A 126 2.79 0.40 21.02
N LYS A 127 1.89 0.97 21.83
CA LYS A 127 1.75 0.61 23.25
C LYS A 127 1.33 -0.84 23.43
N GLU A 128 0.41 -1.33 22.61
CA GLU A 128 0.00 -2.74 22.59
C GLU A 128 1.19 -3.66 22.23
N GLY A 129 1.92 -3.33 21.16
CA GLY A 129 3.10 -4.08 20.72
C GLY A 129 4.20 -4.14 21.77
N GLN A 130 4.52 -3.01 22.41
CA GLN A 130 5.49 -2.97 23.51
C GLN A 130 5.05 -3.81 24.71
N ALA A 131 3.76 -3.80 25.06
CA ALA A 131 3.23 -4.60 26.15
C ALA A 131 3.28 -6.10 25.85
N LEU A 132 2.93 -6.50 24.63
CA LEU A 132 3.01 -7.89 24.16
C LEU A 132 4.45 -8.38 24.06
N GLY A 133 5.36 -7.56 23.51
CA GLY A 133 6.77 -7.89 23.40
C GLY A 133 7.44 -8.10 24.77
N ARG A 134 7.11 -7.25 25.76
CA ARG A 134 7.56 -7.45 27.15
C ARG A 134 7.04 -8.74 27.77
N ALA A 135 5.80 -9.14 27.47
CA ALA A 135 5.20 -10.35 28.01
C ALA A 135 5.77 -11.63 27.37
N ALA A 136 6.11 -11.58 26.08
CA ALA A 136 6.65 -12.71 25.33
C ALA A 136 8.18 -12.81 25.38
N ASN A 137 8.87 -11.76 25.85
CA ASN A 137 10.33 -11.59 25.74
C ASN A 137 10.85 -11.86 24.31
N ASN A 138 10.05 -11.48 23.31
CA ASN A 138 10.35 -11.64 21.89
C ASN A 138 9.68 -10.51 21.11
N TYR A 139 10.14 -10.26 19.89
CA TYR A 139 9.50 -9.29 19.01
C TYR A 139 8.09 -9.79 18.60
N VAL A 140 7.06 -9.01 18.93
CA VAL A 140 5.67 -9.30 18.58
C VAL A 140 5.07 -8.05 17.95
N PHE A 141 4.61 -8.19 16.71
CA PHE A 141 3.89 -7.14 15.99
C PHE A 141 2.38 -7.38 16.09
N PRO A 142 1.57 -6.40 16.54
CA PRO A 142 0.10 -6.50 16.59
C PRO A 142 -0.55 -6.51 15.20
N ASN A 143 -0.37 -7.59 14.45
CA ASN A 143 -0.81 -7.65 13.06
C ASN A 143 -2.34 -7.66 12.90
N ASP A 144 -3.08 -8.17 13.87
CA ASP A 144 -4.55 -8.19 13.80
C ASP A 144 -5.12 -6.76 13.81
N SER A 145 -4.69 -5.92 14.76
CA SER A 145 -5.04 -4.50 14.83
C SER A 145 -4.57 -3.75 13.58
N TYR A 146 -3.36 -4.05 13.08
CA TYR A 146 -2.83 -3.42 11.87
C TYR A 146 -3.61 -3.78 10.61
N LEU A 147 -4.03 -5.05 10.50
CA LEU A 147 -4.83 -5.53 9.39
C LEU A 147 -6.18 -4.82 9.33
N GLU A 148 -6.83 -4.60 10.47
CA GLU A 148 -8.10 -3.87 10.55
C GLU A 148 -7.95 -2.41 10.10
N ILE A 149 -6.83 -1.76 10.44
CA ILE A 149 -6.52 -0.40 9.96
C ILE A 149 -6.38 -0.41 8.44
N ILE A 150 -5.56 -1.31 7.90
CA ILE A 150 -5.32 -1.40 6.45
C ILE A 150 -6.61 -1.73 5.70
N GLU A 151 -7.38 -2.69 6.18
CA GLU A 151 -8.65 -3.08 5.58
C GLU A 151 -9.60 -1.89 5.48
N THR A 152 -9.68 -1.09 6.53
CA THR A 152 -10.55 0.10 6.57
C THR A 152 -10.05 1.18 5.61
N VAL A 153 -8.75 1.46 5.59
CA VAL A 153 -8.16 2.47 4.72
C VAL A 153 -8.29 2.09 3.24
N LEU A 154 -8.10 0.80 2.91
CA LEU A 154 -8.15 0.34 1.52
C LEU A 154 -9.58 0.22 1.00
N ASN A 155 -10.54 -0.21 1.82
CA ASN A 155 -11.94 -0.40 1.39
C ASN A 155 -12.82 0.86 1.54
N SER A 156 -12.38 1.88 2.27
CA SER A 156 -13.17 3.10 2.46
C SER A 156 -13.22 3.95 1.20
N ASP A 157 -14.42 4.29 0.74
CA ASP A 157 -14.64 5.16 -0.43
C ASP A 157 -14.28 6.63 -0.15
N ALA A 158 -14.23 7.02 1.14
CA ALA A 158 -13.93 8.38 1.57
C ALA A 158 -12.44 8.64 1.83
N THR A 159 -11.56 7.66 1.58
CA THR A 159 -10.12 7.77 1.85
C THR A 159 -9.52 8.99 1.15
N SER A 160 -9.05 9.96 1.93
CA SER A 160 -8.44 11.17 1.38
C SER A 160 -7.01 10.93 0.90
N GLU A 161 -6.58 11.69 -0.12
CA GLU A 161 -5.19 11.65 -0.58
C GLU A 161 -4.21 12.02 0.54
N HIS A 162 -4.60 12.91 1.44
CA HIS A 162 -3.81 13.29 2.62
C HIS A 162 -3.60 12.13 3.60
N LEU A 163 -4.60 11.25 3.77
CA LEU A 163 -4.47 10.06 4.60
C LEU A 163 -3.45 9.09 3.99
N VAL A 164 -3.58 8.80 2.69
CA VAL A 164 -2.65 7.93 1.95
C VAL A 164 -1.24 8.48 2.02
N ARG A 165 -1.07 9.77 1.78
CA ARG A 165 0.24 10.43 1.83
C ARG A 165 0.85 10.39 3.23
N THR A 166 0.06 10.62 4.27
CA THR A 166 0.55 10.52 5.66
C THR A 166 0.98 9.10 5.99
N LEU A 167 0.19 8.10 5.60
CA LEU A 167 0.52 6.69 5.78
C LEU A 167 1.82 6.31 5.07
N VAL A 168 1.99 6.76 3.82
CA VAL A 168 3.18 6.43 3.02
C VAL A 168 4.41 7.20 3.47
N ASP A 169 4.35 8.53 3.51
CA ASP A 169 5.51 9.40 3.75
C ASP A 169 5.99 9.35 5.20
N SER A 170 5.06 9.29 6.17
CA SER A 170 5.42 9.32 7.61
C SER A 170 5.63 7.95 8.23
N TYR A 171 5.08 6.88 7.64
CA TYR A 171 5.13 5.54 8.23
C TYR A 171 5.77 4.50 7.31
N LEU A 172 5.15 4.16 6.17
CA LEU A 172 5.63 3.06 5.33
C LEU A 172 7.02 3.30 4.72
N ASN A 173 7.35 4.56 4.40
CA ASN A 173 8.68 4.92 3.92
C ASN A 173 9.71 5.07 5.05
N SER A 174 9.28 5.30 6.29
CA SER A 174 10.18 5.53 7.42
C SER A 174 10.49 4.25 8.20
N TYR A 175 9.57 3.29 8.22
CA TYR A 175 9.68 2.09 9.05
C TYR A 175 9.52 0.81 8.23
N ASP A 176 10.45 -0.12 8.43
CA ASP A 176 10.52 -1.36 7.64
C ASP A 176 9.53 -2.43 8.14
N ASP A 177 9.27 -2.48 9.45
CA ASP A 177 8.30 -3.41 10.03
C ASP A 177 6.88 -3.15 9.54
N LEU A 178 6.43 -1.90 9.58
CA LEU A 178 5.14 -1.50 9.02
C LEU A 178 5.06 -1.84 7.53
N ARG A 179 6.13 -1.64 6.76
CA ARG A 179 6.18 -1.97 5.33
C ARG A 179 6.04 -3.47 5.07
N LEU A 180 6.75 -4.31 5.83
CA LEU A 180 6.68 -5.76 5.71
C LEU A 180 5.26 -6.29 5.98
N TYR A 181 4.69 -5.90 7.12
CA TYR A 181 3.35 -6.33 7.50
C TYR A 181 2.28 -5.74 6.59
N PHE A 182 2.51 -4.54 6.03
CA PHE A 182 1.62 -3.96 5.03
C PHE A 182 1.55 -4.86 3.79
N TYR A 183 2.69 -5.27 3.23
CA TYR A 183 2.69 -6.18 2.08
C TYR A 183 2.01 -7.52 2.38
N ARG A 184 2.30 -8.12 3.54
CA ARG A 184 1.63 -9.37 3.97
C ARG A 184 0.11 -9.20 4.09
N ASN A 185 -0.34 -8.08 4.66
CA ASN A 185 -1.75 -7.80 4.83
C ASN A 185 -2.43 -7.52 3.49
N VAL A 186 -1.82 -6.77 2.56
CA VAL A 186 -2.34 -6.59 1.20
C VAL A 186 -2.48 -7.93 0.48
N ALA A 187 -1.46 -8.79 0.54
CA ALA A 187 -1.52 -10.12 -0.06
C ALA A 187 -2.65 -10.98 0.54
N LYS A 188 -2.84 -10.91 1.86
CA LYS A 188 -3.93 -11.59 2.57
C LYS A 188 -5.30 -11.05 2.16
N LEU A 189 -5.49 -9.72 2.14
CA LEU A 189 -6.75 -9.07 1.78
C LEU A 189 -7.13 -9.29 0.30
N ALA A 190 -6.13 -9.39 -0.58
CA ALA A 190 -6.34 -9.65 -2.01
C ALA A 190 -6.58 -11.15 -2.32
N SER A 191 -6.37 -12.06 -1.36
CA SER A 191 -6.58 -13.50 -1.58
C SER A 191 -8.08 -13.82 -1.70
N PRO A 192 -8.48 -14.72 -2.64
CA PRO A 192 -9.90 -15.06 -2.82
C PRO A 192 -10.50 -15.82 -1.63
N ASP A 193 -9.64 -16.44 -0.80
CA ASP A 193 -10.02 -17.17 0.41
C ASP A 193 -10.18 -16.25 1.64
N TYR A 194 -9.91 -14.95 1.47
CA TYR A 194 -10.08 -13.98 2.55
C TYR A 194 -11.56 -13.69 2.77
N ASP A 195 -12.06 -14.13 3.92
CA ASP A 195 -13.39 -13.81 4.42
C ASP A 195 -13.25 -12.83 5.60
N PRO A 196 -13.64 -11.55 5.43
CA PRO A 196 -13.65 -10.54 6.50
C PRO A 196 -14.52 -10.96 7.69
N PHE A 197 -15.47 -11.86 7.48
CA PHE A 197 -16.47 -12.29 8.46
C PHE A 197 -16.18 -13.66 9.07
N LYS A 198 -15.03 -14.30 8.75
CA LYS A 198 -14.67 -15.62 9.28
C LYS A 198 -14.64 -15.66 10.82
N ASN A 199 -14.34 -14.53 11.45
CA ASN A 199 -14.35 -14.36 12.91
C ASN A 199 -15.70 -13.86 13.48
N ARG A 200 -16.65 -13.47 12.63
CA ARG A 200 -17.97 -12.95 13.03
C ARG A 200 -19.07 -14.01 12.91
N GLY A 201 -18.80 -15.27 13.28
CA GLY A 201 -19.82 -16.32 13.52
C GLY A 201 -20.81 -16.66 12.39
N ASN A 202 -20.77 -15.97 11.24
CA ASN A 202 -21.79 -16.02 10.22
C ASN A 202 -21.27 -16.91 9.09
N LYS A 203 -21.61 -18.20 9.16
CA LYS A 203 -21.23 -19.24 8.20
C LYS A 203 -21.99 -19.07 6.88
N GLY A 204 -21.68 -18.01 6.14
CA GLY A 204 -22.13 -17.82 4.76
C GLY A 204 -20.92 -17.55 3.89
N ALA A 205 -20.50 -18.54 3.10
CA ALA A 205 -19.44 -18.37 2.10
C ALA A 205 -19.90 -17.38 1.01
N ARG A 206 -19.79 -16.08 1.28
CA ARG A 206 -19.87 -15.06 0.24
C ARG A 206 -18.52 -15.06 -0.46
N LYS A 207 -18.51 -15.35 -1.77
CA LYS A 207 -17.37 -15.07 -2.64
C LYS A 207 -17.01 -13.59 -2.43
N ASN A 208 -15.89 -13.32 -1.78
CA ASN A 208 -15.48 -11.97 -1.47
C ASN A 208 -14.97 -11.32 -2.76
N THR A 209 -15.87 -10.66 -3.50
CA THR A 209 -15.48 -9.83 -4.64
C THR A 209 -14.78 -8.60 -4.10
N VAL A 210 -13.46 -8.58 -4.21
CA VAL A 210 -12.64 -7.42 -3.84
C VAL A 210 -13.16 -6.18 -4.57
N SER A 211 -13.38 -5.11 -3.81
CA SER A 211 -13.93 -3.84 -4.35
C SER A 211 -12.96 -3.19 -5.34
N ASP A 212 -13.47 -2.51 -6.37
CA ASP A 212 -12.65 -1.67 -7.25
C ASP A 212 -11.95 -0.54 -6.45
N THR A 213 -12.56 -0.06 -5.37
CA THR A 213 -11.96 0.94 -4.48
C THR A 213 -10.72 0.41 -3.76
N PHE A 214 -10.76 -0.86 -3.33
CA PHE A 214 -9.59 -1.54 -2.79
C PHE A 214 -8.44 -1.57 -3.80
N VAL A 215 -8.70 -1.98 -5.06
CA VAL A 215 -7.66 -2.08 -6.10
C VAL A 215 -7.00 -0.72 -6.33
N ARG A 216 -7.80 0.36 -6.42
CA ARG A 216 -7.31 1.72 -6.61
C ARG A 216 -6.44 2.20 -5.44
N HIS A 217 -6.90 2.03 -4.21
CA HIS A 217 -6.16 2.47 -3.03
C HIS A 217 -4.92 1.63 -2.77
N ALA A 218 -5.02 0.30 -2.90
CA ALA A 218 -3.88 -0.60 -2.75
C ALA A 218 -2.79 -0.25 -3.77
N PHE A 219 -3.16 -0.04 -5.04
CA PHE A 219 -2.22 0.41 -6.06
C PHE A 219 -1.63 1.79 -5.74
N ALA A 220 -2.45 2.75 -5.32
CA ALA A 220 -1.99 4.10 -4.97
C ALA A 220 -0.94 4.08 -3.85
N VAL A 221 -1.18 3.32 -2.78
CA VAL A 221 -0.23 3.16 -1.68
C VAL A 221 1.03 2.45 -2.17
N MET A 222 0.90 1.29 -2.82
CA MET A 222 2.05 0.48 -3.26
C MET A 222 2.96 1.22 -4.25
N ASN A 223 2.40 2.05 -5.14
CA ASN A 223 3.18 2.82 -6.10
C ASN A 223 3.92 4.03 -5.48
N GLN A 224 3.43 4.54 -4.34
CA GLN A 224 4.04 5.65 -3.62
C GLN A 224 5.15 5.21 -2.64
N ILE A 225 5.21 3.93 -2.28
CA ILE A 225 6.34 3.38 -1.51
C ILE A 225 7.60 3.45 -2.39
N ARG A 226 8.59 4.23 -1.95
CA ARG A 226 9.85 4.44 -2.68
C ARG A 226 11.02 3.71 -2.06
N THR A 227 10.89 3.39 -0.78
CA THR A 227 11.95 2.81 0.03
C THR A 227 11.98 1.30 -0.16
N VAL A 228 13.19 0.82 -0.39
CA VAL A 228 13.49 -0.60 -0.56
C VAL A 228 14.28 -0.99 0.66
N PHE A 229 13.94 -2.15 1.23
CA PHE A 229 14.75 -2.71 2.31
C PHE A 229 16.14 -3.05 1.76
N SER A 230 17.16 -2.35 2.24
CA SER A 230 18.56 -2.70 1.98
C SER A 230 19.13 -3.31 3.24
N ALA A 231 19.78 -4.47 3.11
CA ALA A 231 20.44 -5.12 4.23
C ALA A 231 21.62 -4.29 4.79
N ASP A 232 22.15 -3.37 3.99
CA ASP A 232 23.30 -2.53 4.34
C ASP A 232 22.90 -1.27 5.13
N SER A 233 21.60 -0.94 5.19
CA SER A 233 21.08 0.19 5.98
C SER A 233 20.55 -0.27 7.32
N ASP A 234 20.82 0.51 8.38
CA ASP A 234 20.23 0.26 9.70
C ASP A 234 18.71 0.14 9.60
N ALA A 235 18.18 -1.01 10.01
CA ALA A 235 16.74 -1.27 9.98
C ALA A 235 16.00 -0.29 10.88
N SER A 236 15.14 0.54 10.27
CA SER A 236 14.33 1.50 11.00
C SER A 236 13.05 0.82 11.44
N LEU A 237 13.00 0.38 12.70
CA LEU A 237 11.86 -0.35 13.25
C LEU A 237 10.94 0.59 14.03
N TRP A 238 9.64 0.51 13.76
CA TRP A 238 8.65 1.29 14.49
C TRP A 238 8.42 0.73 15.90
N ILE A 239 8.33 -0.60 16.04
CA ILE A 239 8.33 -1.26 17.36
C ILE A 239 9.78 -1.54 17.78
N ALA A 240 10.17 -0.98 18.93
CA ALA A 240 11.50 -1.22 19.50
C ALA A 240 11.74 -2.72 19.76
N MET A 241 12.86 -3.25 19.26
CA MET A 241 13.27 -4.62 19.53
C MET A 241 13.63 -4.81 21.01
N PRO A 242 13.18 -5.91 21.65
CA PRO A 242 13.68 -6.32 22.95
C PRO A 242 15.20 -6.55 22.93
N LYS A 243 15.88 -6.22 24.04
CA LYS A 243 17.36 -6.37 24.18
C LYS A 243 17.85 -7.80 24.00
N THR A 244 16.98 -8.79 24.23
CA THR A 244 17.26 -10.21 24.03
C THR A 244 16.12 -10.80 23.20
N CYS A 245 16.34 -10.99 21.90
CA CYS A 245 15.47 -11.80 21.06
C CYS A 245 16.11 -13.19 20.91
N GLY A 246 15.36 -14.25 21.23
CA GLY A 246 15.88 -15.62 21.13
C GLY A 246 16.22 -16.01 19.69
N ASN A 247 15.33 -15.68 18.75
CA ASN A 247 15.54 -15.85 17.31
C ASN A 247 15.47 -14.49 16.61
N GLU A 248 16.27 -14.30 15.56
CA GLU A 248 16.18 -13.10 14.71
C GLU A 248 14.79 -13.01 14.06
N PRO A 249 14.02 -11.93 14.29
CA PRO A 249 12.68 -11.80 13.74
C PRO A 249 12.72 -11.63 12.22
N ASP A 250 11.68 -12.11 11.54
CA ASP A 250 11.49 -11.98 10.08
C ASP A 250 11.69 -10.54 9.58
N VAL A 251 11.38 -9.57 10.44
CA VAL A 251 11.42 -8.13 10.15
C VAL A 251 12.83 -7.62 9.80
N VAL A 252 13.87 -8.30 10.28
CA VAL A 252 15.27 -7.94 9.98
C VAL A 252 15.77 -8.64 8.69
N ARG A 253 15.10 -9.72 8.26
CA ARG A 253 15.57 -10.52 7.13
C ARG A 253 15.14 -9.93 5.80
N ALA A 254 16.11 -9.53 4.98
CA ALA A 254 15.86 -9.00 3.62
C ALA A 254 14.98 -9.93 2.77
N ALA A 255 15.20 -11.24 2.85
CA ALA A 255 14.43 -12.25 2.14
C ALA A 255 12.93 -12.25 2.51
N ALA A 256 12.59 -11.89 3.75
CA ALA A 256 11.19 -11.79 4.15
C ALA A 256 10.50 -10.57 3.51
N HIS A 257 11.22 -9.45 3.38
CA HIS A 257 10.74 -8.24 2.71
C HIS A 257 10.54 -8.46 1.21
N THR A 258 11.53 -9.04 0.52
CA THR A 258 11.41 -9.32 -0.93
C THR A 258 10.30 -10.32 -1.23
N ARG A 259 10.15 -11.35 -0.37
CA ARG A 259 9.05 -12.31 -0.48
C ARG A 259 7.69 -11.64 -0.28
N ALA A 260 7.50 -10.90 0.81
CA ALA A 260 6.25 -10.21 1.07
C ALA A 260 5.90 -9.20 -0.06
N PHE A 261 6.89 -8.46 -0.56
CA PHE A 261 6.74 -7.57 -1.70
C PHE A 261 6.26 -8.31 -2.95
N SER A 262 6.90 -9.44 -3.30
CA SER A 262 6.49 -10.24 -4.46
C SER A 262 5.08 -10.81 -4.32
N GLU A 263 4.72 -11.34 -3.14
CA GLU A 263 3.38 -11.87 -2.86
C GLU A 263 2.31 -10.77 -2.96
N ALA A 264 2.57 -9.57 -2.44
CA ALA A 264 1.64 -8.44 -2.51
C ALA A 264 1.38 -7.97 -3.95
N TRP A 265 2.44 -7.79 -4.75
CA TRP A 265 2.30 -7.37 -6.15
C TRP A 265 1.60 -8.44 -6.99
N LEU A 266 1.97 -9.71 -6.83
CA LEU A 266 1.31 -10.82 -7.53
C LEU A 266 -0.17 -10.92 -7.14
N ALA A 267 -0.50 -10.76 -5.87
CA ALA A 267 -1.88 -10.75 -5.41
C ALA A 267 -2.67 -9.59 -6.02
N LEU A 268 -2.10 -8.38 -6.07
CA LEU A 268 -2.72 -7.21 -6.71
C LEU A 268 -2.93 -7.43 -8.22
N MET A 269 -1.95 -8.01 -8.92
CA MET A 269 -2.03 -8.25 -10.38
C MET A 269 -3.03 -9.35 -10.76
N ARG A 270 -3.43 -10.21 -9.81
CA ARG A 270 -4.49 -11.21 -10.01
C ARG A 270 -5.91 -10.62 -9.94
N LEU A 271 -6.06 -9.43 -9.37
CA LEU A 271 -7.34 -8.74 -9.27
C LEU A 271 -7.75 -8.11 -10.61
N PRO A 272 -9.04 -7.84 -10.84
CA PRO A 272 -9.48 -7.13 -12.04
C PRO A 272 -8.96 -5.69 -12.03
N LEU A 273 -7.93 -5.42 -12.85
CA LEU A 273 -7.29 -4.11 -12.95
C LEU A 273 -8.00 -3.22 -13.98
N THR A 274 -8.19 -1.94 -13.65
CA THR A 274 -8.60 -0.93 -14.64
C THR A 274 -7.48 -0.69 -15.65
N ALA A 275 -7.84 -0.26 -16.87
CA ALA A 275 -6.87 -0.06 -17.95
C ALA A 275 -5.75 0.94 -17.59
N ASP A 276 -6.07 1.95 -16.77
CA ASP A 276 -5.10 2.96 -16.34
C ASP A 276 -4.11 2.40 -15.32
N ILE A 277 -4.60 1.67 -14.31
CA ILE A 277 -3.75 0.99 -13.31
C ILE A 277 -2.84 -0.02 -14.02
N TYR A 278 -3.40 -0.80 -14.94
CA TYR A 278 -2.66 -1.80 -15.70
C TYR A 278 -1.48 -1.18 -16.48
N LYS A 279 -1.71 -0.06 -17.19
CA LYS A 279 -0.64 0.67 -17.90
C LYS A 279 0.38 1.27 -16.94
N GLN A 280 -0.04 1.78 -15.78
CA GLN A 280 0.86 2.35 -14.77
C GLN A 280 1.77 1.27 -14.18
N ILE A 281 1.24 0.08 -13.89
CA ILE A 281 2.02 -1.08 -13.44
C ILE A 281 3.09 -1.44 -14.48
N LEU A 282 2.71 -1.60 -15.75
CA LEU A 282 3.66 -1.91 -16.83
C LEU A 282 4.74 -0.82 -17.01
N LEU A 283 4.37 0.45 -16.80
CA LEU A 283 5.32 1.57 -16.87
C LEU A 283 6.41 1.47 -15.80
N THR A 284 6.05 1.13 -14.56
CA THR A 284 6.97 1.07 -13.41
C THR A 284 7.66 -0.29 -13.28
N MET A 285 7.14 -1.34 -13.92
CA MET A 285 7.56 -2.74 -13.76
C MET A 285 9.07 -2.97 -13.81
N HIS A 286 9.72 -2.62 -14.93
CA HIS A 286 11.17 -2.82 -15.15
C HIS A 286 12.10 -2.19 -14.10
N LYS A 287 11.74 -1.04 -13.52
CA LYS A 287 12.63 -0.27 -12.62
C LYS A 287 12.27 -0.38 -11.16
N ARG A 288 11.00 -0.69 -10.85
CA ARG A 288 10.46 -0.63 -9.49
C ARG A 288 9.87 -1.93 -8.99
N ILE A 289 9.54 -2.88 -9.87
CA ILE A 289 8.91 -4.13 -9.47
C ILE A 289 9.91 -5.28 -9.65
N VAL A 290 10.38 -5.49 -10.88
CA VAL A 290 11.27 -6.62 -11.25
C VAL A 290 12.50 -6.74 -10.34
N PRO A 291 13.26 -5.66 -10.05
CA PRO A 291 14.50 -5.78 -9.26
C PRO A 291 14.30 -6.23 -7.81
N TYR A 292 13.08 -6.09 -7.26
CA TYR A 292 12.79 -6.34 -5.85
C TYR A 292 11.92 -7.57 -5.62
N MET A 293 11.57 -8.31 -6.68
CA MET A 293 10.85 -9.56 -6.55
C MET A 293 11.79 -10.70 -6.17
N ALA A 294 11.32 -11.58 -5.27
CA ALA A 294 12.05 -12.80 -4.93
C ALA A 294 12.22 -13.75 -6.14
N ASP A 295 11.18 -13.88 -6.97
CA ASP A 295 11.24 -14.61 -8.23
C ASP A 295 10.59 -13.80 -9.37
N ALA A 296 11.43 -13.10 -10.13
CA ALA A 296 11.00 -12.30 -11.28
C ALA A 296 10.42 -13.14 -12.42
N LYS A 297 10.72 -14.46 -12.49
CA LYS A 297 10.22 -15.35 -13.55
C LYS A 297 8.72 -15.53 -13.50
N SER A 298 8.12 -15.39 -12.31
CA SER A 298 6.67 -15.42 -12.11
C SER A 298 5.90 -14.35 -12.92
N LEU A 299 6.57 -13.28 -13.36
CA LEU A 299 5.97 -12.24 -14.21
C LEU A 299 5.95 -12.58 -15.70
N MET A 300 6.62 -13.65 -16.12
CA MET A 300 6.79 -13.97 -17.54
C MET A 300 5.44 -14.18 -18.23
N ASP A 301 4.53 -14.96 -17.62
CA ASP A 301 3.21 -15.24 -18.18
C ASP A 301 2.35 -13.97 -18.25
N PHE A 302 2.43 -13.13 -17.21
CA PHE A 302 1.74 -11.84 -17.17
C PHE A 302 2.25 -10.89 -18.27
N LEU A 303 3.57 -10.79 -18.44
CA LEU A 303 4.18 -9.93 -19.45
C LEU A 303 3.97 -10.44 -20.87
N SER A 304 4.01 -11.77 -21.07
CA SER A 304 3.75 -12.40 -22.36
C SER A 304 2.31 -12.18 -22.80
N SER A 305 1.34 -12.45 -21.91
CA SER A 305 -0.07 -12.14 -22.17
C SER A 305 -0.30 -10.64 -22.40
N SER A 306 0.33 -9.77 -21.60
CA SER A 306 0.30 -8.31 -21.82
C SER A 306 0.83 -7.92 -23.21
N TYR A 307 1.88 -8.59 -23.66
CA TYR A 307 2.50 -8.34 -24.95
C TYR A 307 1.63 -8.81 -26.12
N GLU A 308 0.83 -9.86 -25.94
CA GLU A 308 -0.09 -10.37 -26.96
C GLU A 308 -1.35 -9.52 -27.16
N ILE A 309 -1.77 -8.72 -26.16
CA ILE A 309 -2.97 -7.86 -26.23
C ILE A 309 -2.91 -6.85 -27.39
N GLY A 310 -1.74 -6.31 -27.68
CA GLY A 310 -1.53 -5.30 -28.73
C GLY A 310 -1.61 -3.84 -28.25
N GLY A 311 -1.30 -2.93 -29.17
CA GLY A 311 -1.41 -1.48 -28.98
C GLY A 311 -0.45 -0.92 -27.92
N SER A 312 -0.93 0.06 -27.13
CA SER A 312 -0.10 0.74 -26.13
C SER A 312 0.38 -0.19 -25.01
N VAL A 313 -0.35 -1.27 -24.74
CA VAL A 313 -0.03 -2.21 -23.66
C VAL A 313 1.20 -3.03 -24.01
N SER A 314 1.26 -3.59 -25.22
CA SER A 314 2.41 -4.36 -25.69
C SER A 314 3.70 -3.55 -25.69
N LEU A 315 3.62 -2.27 -26.08
CA LEU A 315 4.77 -1.35 -26.06
C LEU A 315 5.31 -1.14 -24.64
N LEU A 316 4.44 -1.14 -23.62
CA LEU A 316 4.84 -1.00 -22.22
C LEU A 316 5.41 -2.31 -21.68
N ALA A 317 4.75 -3.44 -21.97
CA ALA A 317 5.17 -4.78 -21.55
C ALA A 317 6.56 -5.14 -22.10
N LEU A 318 6.90 -4.69 -23.31
CA LEU A 318 8.18 -4.92 -23.96
C LEU A 318 9.39 -4.54 -23.10
N ASN A 319 9.28 -3.50 -22.27
CA ASN A 319 10.35 -3.13 -21.34
C ASN A 319 10.56 -4.17 -20.25
N GLY A 320 9.47 -4.63 -19.61
CA GLY A 320 9.54 -5.64 -18.57
C GLY A 320 10.04 -6.97 -19.14
N LEU A 321 9.54 -7.36 -20.31
CA LEU A 321 9.95 -8.58 -21.00
C LEU A 321 11.45 -8.54 -21.34
N PHE A 322 11.94 -7.42 -21.87
CA PHE A 322 13.37 -7.28 -22.16
C PHE A 322 14.24 -7.41 -20.92
N THR A 323 13.88 -6.76 -19.80
CA THR A 323 14.59 -6.90 -18.53
C THR A 323 14.62 -8.37 -18.07
N LEU A 324 13.51 -9.09 -18.19
CA LEU A 324 13.46 -10.54 -17.89
C LEU A 324 14.36 -11.37 -18.82
N MET A 325 14.43 -11.01 -20.10
CA MET A 325 15.31 -11.70 -21.06
C MET A 325 16.79 -11.47 -20.75
N THR A 326 17.18 -10.22 -20.42
CA THR A 326 18.58 -9.86 -20.20
C THR A 326 19.10 -10.22 -18.82
N GLU A 327 18.29 -10.03 -17.77
CA GLU A 327 18.75 -10.21 -16.38
C GLU A 327 18.44 -11.62 -15.85
N HIS A 328 17.39 -12.26 -16.36
CA HIS A 328 16.95 -13.58 -15.87
C HIS A 328 17.07 -14.69 -16.92
N ASN A 329 17.71 -14.42 -18.07
CA ASN A 329 17.97 -15.37 -19.16
C ASN A 329 16.72 -16.13 -19.63
N LEU A 330 15.57 -15.45 -19.64
CA LEU A 330 14.31 -16.00 -20.15
C LEU A 330 14.24 -15.80 -21.67
N ASN A 331 13.77 -16.82 -22.40
CA ASN A 331 13.61 -16.75 -23.84
C ASN A 331 12.13 -16.54 -24.20
N TYR A 332 11.86 -15.50 -24.99
CA TYR A 332 10.55 -15.29 -25.59
C TYR A 332 10.54 -15.79 -27.05
N PRO A 333 9.65 -16.72 -27.43
CA PRO A 333 9.63 -17.30 -28.77
C PRO A 333 9.27 -16.25 -29.82
N ASN A 334 9.90 -16.32 -30.99
CA ASN A 334 9.62 -15.45 -32.15
C ASN A 334 9.60 -13.95 -31.82
N PHE A 335 10.49 -13.52 -30.92
CA PHE A 335 10.57 -12.14 -30.43
C PHE A 335 10.57 -11.10 -31.56
N TYR A 336 11.44 -11.28 -32.56
CA TYR A 336 11.58 -10.32 -33.66
C TYR A 336 10.39 -10.31 -34.62
N GLU A 337 9.68 -11.43 -34.82
CA GLU A 337 8.47 -11.45 -35.64
C GLU A 337 7.36 -10.62 -35.00
N LYS A 338 7.18 -10.78 -33.69
CA LYS A 338 6.22 -9.99 -32.92
C LYS A 338 6.63 -8.51 -32.84
N LEU A 339 7.92 -8.24 -32.65
CA LEU A 339 8.46 -6.87 -32.66
C LEU A 339 8.22 -6.19 -34.02
N TYR A 340 8.37 -6.93 -35.12
CA TYR A 340 8.06 -6.46 -36.46
C TYR A 340 6.57 -6.16 -36.63
N ALA A 341 5.69 -7.03 -36.12
CA ALA A 341 4.25 -6.82 -36.14
C ALA A 341 3.81 -5.56 -35.36
N LEU A 342 4.51 -5.26 -34.25
CA LEU A 342 4.23 -4.12 -33.38
C LEU A 342 4.52 -2.75 -34.04
N LEU A 343 5.36 -2.72 -35.08
CA LEU A 343 5.55 -1.53 -35.93
C LEU A 343 4.32 -1.31 -36.81
N ASP A 344 3.21 -0.91 -36.20
CA ASP A 344 1.96 -0.61 -36.88
C ASP A 344 1.91 0.85 -37.40
N ARG A 345 0.78 1.22 -38.01
CA ARG A 345 0.55 2.58 -38.51
C ARG A 345 0.49 3.63 -37.40
N ASN A 346 0.22 3.20 -36.16
CA ASN A 346 -0.01 4.09 -35.03
C ASN A 346 1.23 4.30 -34.17
N VAL A 347 2.31 3.54 -34.38
CA VAL A 347 3.50 3.53 -33.51
C VAL A 347 4.12 4.92 -33.29
N PHE A 348 4.09 5.79 -34.30
CA PHE A 348 4.59 7.17 -34.21
C PHE A 348 3.62 8.15 -33.52
N HIS A 349 2.36 7.74 -33.33
CA HIS A 349 1.31 8.54 -32.70
C HIS A 349 1.08 8.15 -31.22
N VAL A 350 1.64 7.03 -30.75
CA VAL A 350 1.47 6.58 -29.36
C VAL A 350 2.24 7.46 -28.38
N LYS A 351 1.63 7.77 -27.22
CA LYS A 351 2.21 8.55 -26.12
C LYS A 351 3.60 8.05 -25.68
N TYR A 352 3.82 6.73 -25.69
CA TYR A 352 5.04 6.08 -25.18
C TYR A 352 6.10 5.81 -26.27
N ARG A 353 5.97 6.39 -27.47
CA ARG A 353 6.85 6.15 -28.62
C ARG A 353 8.35 6.34 -28.33
N ALA A 354 8.73 7.39 -27.61
CA ALA A 354 10.14 7.68 -27.32
C ALA A 354 10.81 6.56 -26.51
N ARG A 355 10.05 5.95 -25.58
CA ARG A 355 10.53 4.81 -24.79
C ARG A 355 10.66 3.56 -25.65
N PHE A 356 9.67 3.31 -26.50
CA PHE A 356 9.70 2.19 -27.44
C PHE A 356 10.90 2.27 -28.40
N PHE A 357 11.13 3.42 -29.05
CA PHE A 357 12.22 3.57 -30.02
C PHE A 357 13.61 3.42 -29.41
N ARG A 358 13.83 3.82 -28.16
CA ARG A 358 15.08 3.54 -27.43
C ARG A 358 15.32 2.04 -27.25
N LEU A 359 14.25 1.29 -26.94
CA LEU A 359 14.33 -0.16 -26.83
C LEU A 359 14.55 -0.81 -28.20
N LEU A 360 13.85 -0.33 -29.21
CA LEU A 360 14.00 -0.82 -30.58
C LEU A 360 15.44 -0.65 -31.09
N GLU A 361 16.07 0.50 -30.82
CA GLU A 361 17.48 0.74 -31.12
C GLU A 361 18.40 -0.24 -30.39
N THR A 362 18.10 -0.53 -29.12
CA THR A 362 18.84 -1.52 -28.33
C THR A 362 18.71 -2.93 -28.92
N PHE A 363 17.51 -3.34 -29.34
CA PHE A 363 17.27 -4.66 -29.91
C PHE A 363 17.94 -4.82 -31.27
N LEU A 364 17.76 -3.84 -32.16
CA LEU A 364 18.32 -3.89 -33.50
C LEU A 364 19.83 -3.59 -33.55
N GLY A 365 20.40 -3.09 -32.44
CA GLY A 365 21.85 -2.96 -32.26
C GLY A 365 22.56 -4.27 -31.91
N SER A 366 21.84 -5.39 -31.80
CA SER A 366 22.44 -6.70 -31.53
C SER A 366 23.29 -7.19 -32.73
N SER A 367 24.51 -7.64 -32.45
CA SER A 367 25.46 -8.12 -33.47
C SER A 367 25.05 -9.42 -34.17
N HIS A 368 24.16 -10.21 -33.56
CA HIS A 368 23.77 -11.53 -34.05
C HIS A 368 22.52 -11.52 -34.95
N LEU A 369 22.13 -10.35 -35.46
CA LEU A 369 20.96 -10.22 -36.32
C LEU A 369 21.29 -10.50 -37.79
N PRO A 370 20.51 -11.36 -38.47
CA PRO A 370 20.62 -11.52 -39.91
C PRO A 370 20.34 -10.21 -40.66
N ALA A 371 21.14 -9.93 -41.70
CA ALA A 371 21.00 -8.69 -42.49
C ALA A 371 19.60 -8.52 -43.10
N TYR A 372 18.96 -9.60 -43.55
CA TYR A 372 17.60 -9.54 -44.12
C TYR A 372 16.57 -9.01 -43.11
N LEU A 373 16.74 -9.34 -41.83
CA LEU A 373 15.84 -8.93 -40.76
C LEU A 373 15.99 -7.43 -40.54
N VAL A 374 17.22 -6.94 -40.40
CA VAL A 374 17.52 -5.52 -40.24
C VAL A 374 16.98 -4.70 -41.43
N ALA A 375 17.18 -5.19 -42.66
CA ALA A 375 16.64 -4.56 -43.87
C ALA A 375 15.10 -4.48 -43.85
N ALA A 376 14.42 -5.55 -43.41
CA ALA A 376 12.95 -5.55 -43.28
C ALA A 376 12.46 -4.50 -42.27
N PHE A 377 13.12 -4.36 -41.12
CA PHE A 377 12.83 -3.33 -40.12
C PHE A 377 13.08 -1.93 -40.65
N ALA A 378 14.23 -1.68 -41.27
CA ALA A 378 14.56 -0.39 -41.87
C ALA A 378 13.55 0.02 -42.94
N LYS A 379 13.18 -0.90 -43.85
CA LYS A 379 12.19 -0.63 -44.91
C LYS A 379 10.80 -0.33 -44.34
N ARG A 380 10.37 -1.07 -43.31
CA ARG A 380 9.08 -0.85 -42.66
C ARG A 380 9.06 0.50 -41.93
N LEU A 381 10.10 0.83 -41.18
CA LEU A 381 10.25 2.12 -40.52
C LEU A 381 10.23 3.28 -41.52
N ALA A 382 10.94 3.18 -42.65
CA ALA A 382 10.93 4.19 -43.69
C ALA A 382 9.52 4.41 -44.27
N ARG A 383 8.78 3.32 -44.53
CA ARG A 383 7.40 3.40 -45.04
C ARG A 383 6.46 4.06 -44.02
N LEU A 384 6.59 3.72 -42.75
CA LEU A 384 5.78 4.31 -41.68
C LEU A 384 6.14 5.78 -41.44
N ALA A 385 7.41 6.15 -41.60
CA ALA A 385 7.88 7.53 -41.44
C ALA A 385 7.28 8.51 -42.45
N LEU A 386 6.87 8.03 -43.64
CA LEU A 386 6.18 8.86 -44.65
C LEU A 386 4.84 9.42 -44.16
N PHE A 387 4.17 8.70 -43.26
CA PHE A 387 2.88 9.11 -42.68
C PHE A 387 3.03 9.59 -41.23
N ALA A 388 4.25 9.61 -40.71
CA ALA A 388 4.52 10.00 -39.34
C ALA A 388 4.48 11.54 -39.19
N PRO A 389 4.19 12.06 -37.98
CA PRO A 389 4.39 13.47 -37.68
C PRO A 389 5.89 13.83 -37.81
N PRO A 390 6.25 15.11 -37.98
CA PRO A 390 7.66 15.54 -38.09
C PRO A 390 8.53 15.01 -36.94
N ALA A 391 7.99 15.01 -35.71
CA ALA A 391 8.69 14.48 -34.54
C ALA A 391 8.88 12.95 -34.56
N GLY A 392 8.12 12.20 -35.37
CA GLY A 392 8.33 10.77 -35.61
C GLY A 392 9.37 10.52 -36.71
N ALA A 393 9.32 11.30 -37.79
CA ALA A 393 10.32 11.24 -38.86
C ALA A 393 11.73 11.54 -38.35
N VAL A 394 11.88 12.57 -37.49
CA VAL A 394 13.17 12.93 -36.86
C VAL A 394 13.74 11.79 -35.99
N THR A 395 12.89 10.94 -35.40
CA THR A 395 13.35 9.74 -34.68
C THR A 395 13.65 8.56 -35.59
N ALA A 396 12.93 8.42 -36.70
CA ALA A 396 13.05 7.29 -37.61
C ALA A 396 14.30 7.38 -38.49
N ILE A 397 14.62 8.57 -39.04
CA ILE A 397 15.71 8.75 -39.99
C ILE A 397 17.08 8.39 -39.38
N PRO A 398 17.46 8.90 -38.19
CA PRO A 398 18.74 8.54 -37.56
C PRO A 398 18.80 7.06 -37.20
N LEU A 399 17.68 6.47 -36.75
CA LEU A 399 17.62 5.04 -36.46
C LEU A 399 17.90 4.21 -37.72
N ILE A 400 17.24 4.53 -38.84
CA ILE A 400 17.48 3.84 -40.12
C ILE A 400 18.94 4.02 -40.56
N TYR A 401 19.50 5.23 -40.44
CA TYR A 401 20.89 5.48 -40.77
C TYR A 401 21.85 4.64 -39.90
N ASN A 402 21.62 4.56 -38.59
CA ASN A 402 22.42 3.74 -37.68
C ASN A 402 22.35 2.25 -38.05
N LEU A 403 21.18 1.75 -38.43
CA LEU A 403 21.01 0.36 -38.88
C LEU A 403 21.77 0.06 -40.18
N LEU A 404 21.70 0.96 -41.17
CA LEU A 404 22.43 0.82 -42.44
C LEU A 404 23.95 0.89 -42.24
N LYS A 405 24.40 1.78 -41.35
CA LYS A 405 25.82 1.91 -41.00
C LYS A 405 26.35 0.67 -40.28
N ALA A 406 25.56 0.08 -39.39
CA ALA A 406 25.92 -1.12 -38.64
C ALA A 406 25.93 -2.38 -39.53
N HIS A 407 25.07 -2.43 -40.56
CA HIS A 407 24.97 -3.56 -41.48
C HIS A 407 25.17 -3.11 -42.94
N PRO A 408 26.42 -2.99 -43.42
CA PRO A 408 26.73 -2.53 -44.77
C PRO A 408 26.07 -3.32 -45.89
N SER A 409 25.74 -4.60 -45.67
CA SER A 409 25.00 -5.44 -46.63
C SER A 409 23.56 -4.99 -46.89
N CYS A 410 23.04 -4.03 -46.12
CA CYS A 410 21.71 -3.44 -46.29
C CYS A 410 21.71 -2.13 -47.08
N MET A 411 22.90 -1.56 -47.35
CA MET A 411 23.07 -0.46 -48.31
C MET A 411 23.14 -1.00 -49.73
#